data_AF-A0A1U7VWX1-F1
#
_entry.id   AF-A0A1U7VWX1-F1
#
_cell.length_a   1.000
_cell.length_b   1.000
_cell.length_c   1.000
_cell.angle_alpha   90.00
_cell.angle_beta   90.00
_cell.angle_gamma   90.00
#
_symmetry.space_group_name_H-M   'P 1'
#
loop_
_entity.id
_entity.type
_entity.pdbx_description
1 polymer ?
#
loop_
_entity_poly.entity_id
_entity_poly.type
_entity_poly.pdbx_seq_one_letter_code
_entity_poly.pdbx_strand_id
1 'polypeptide(L)'
;MAIQRRLATVDRLANWGIQVTHSCVLCGGDIEETHDHLYFECPYSQSLWTGMLEWLSYQRKVENWEDEVQWLSTDVNNRNPRKTLLGVVFAVVVYHIWMERNERRFQNQRREVKDRAKDIVMQ
;
A
#
# COMPACT_ATOMS: atom_id res chain seq x y z
N MET A 1 -0.38 -6.19 -10.86
CA MET A 1 -1.44 -5.18 -11.13
C MET A 1 -1.05 -3.79 -10.60
N ALA A 2 -0.58 -3.67 -9.36
CA ALA A 2 -0.05 -2.41 -8.81
C ALA A 2 1.17 -1.86 -9.56
N ILE A 3 2.14 -2.72 -9.85
CA ILE A 3 3.37 -2.37 -10.60
C ILE A 3 3.07 -1.83 -12.01
N GLN A 4 1.97 -2.30 -12.63
CA GLN A 4 1.54 -1.82 -13.94
C GLN A 4 0.68 -0.54 -13.86
N ARG A 5 0.52 0.05 -12.65
CA ARG A 5 -0.42 1.15 -12.36
C ARG A 5 -1.85 0.86 -12.86
N ARG A 6 -2.26 -0.42 -12.81
CA ARG A 6 -3.57 -0.89 -13.28
C ARG A 6 -4.60 -1.06 -12.16
N LEU A 7 -4.23 -0.81 -10.91
CA LEU A 7 -5.21 -0.68 -9.84
C LEU A 7 -5.99 0.63 -10.05
N ALA A 8 -7.31 0.60 -9.88
CA ALA A 8 -8.15 1.76 -10.12
C ALA A 8 -7.83 2.88 -9.10
N THR A 9 -7.14 3.92 -9.56
CA THR A 9 -7.02 5.22 -8.86
C THR A 9 -8.31 6.02 -9.04
N VAL A 10 -8.45 7.12 -8.28
CA VAL A 10 -9.61 8.05 -8.39
C VAL A 10 -9.86 8.47 -9.84
N ASP A 11 -8.82 8.69 -10.63
CA ASP A 11 -8.92 9.10 -12.04
C ASP A 11 -9.70 8.11 -12.93
N ARG A 12 -9.61 6.80 -12.63
CA ARG A 12 -10.41 5.80 -13.35
C ARG A 12 -11.86 5.78 -12.91
N LEU A 13 -12.14 6.06 -11.65
CA LEU A 13 -13.51 6.16 -11.12
C LEU A 13 -14.20 7.43 -11.64
N ALA A 14 -13.48 8.54 -11.74
CA ALA A 14 -13.96 9.77 -12.35
C ALA A 14 -14.27 9.57 -13.85
N ASN A 15 -13.41 8.84 -14.58
CA ASN A 15 -13.68 8.43 -15.97
C ASN A 15 -14.89 7.47 -16.12
N TRP A 16 -15.31 6.81 -15.04
CA TRP A 16 -16.54 6.01 -14.99
C TRP A 16 -17.77 6.82 -14.52
N GLY A 17 -17.64 8.14 -14.36
CA GLY A 17 -18.72 9.02 -13.93
C GLY A 17 -19.03 8.98 -12.43
N ILE A 18 -18.19 8.30 -11.64
CA ILE A 18 -18.35 8.27 -10.18
C ILE A 18 -17.67 9.52 -9.62
N GLN A 19 -18.48 10.49 -9.21
CA GLN A 19 -18.01 11.70 -8.53
C GLN A 19 -17.61 11.33 -7.10
N VAL A 20 -16.32 11.36 -6.82
CA VAL A 20 -15.77 10.97 -5.52
C VAL A 20 -14.80 12.04 -5.06
N THR A 21 -14.79 12.35 -3.77
CA THR A 21 -13.90 13.37 -3.20
C THR A 21 -12.44 13.07 -3.51
N HIS A 22 -11.70 13.98 -4.12
CA HIS A 22 -10.30 13.72 -4.47
C HIS A 22 -9.40 13.49 -3.25
N SER A 23 -9.88 13.74 -2.02
CA SER A 23 -9.16 13.48 -0.79
C SER A 23 -8.93 11.99 -0.49
N CYS A 24 -7.80 11.72 0.17
CA CYS A 24 -7.40 10.39 0.61
C CYS A 24 -8.20 9.92 1.83
N VAL A 25 -8.95 8.83 1.65
CA VAL A 25 -9.79 8.23 2.71
C VAL A 25 -9.00 7.48 3.78
N LEU A 26 -7.71 7.18 3.53
CA LEU A 26 -6.86 6.45 4.47
C LEU A 26 -6.33 7.33 5.59
N CYS A 27 -5.88 8.56 5.27
CA CYS A 27 -5.40 9.52 6.27
C CYS A 27 -6.51 10.47 6.74
N GLY A 28 -7.61 10.60 5.99
CA GLY A 28 -8.73 11.47 6.35
C GLY A 28 -8.41 12.96 6.32
N GLY A 29 -7.27 13.36 5.75
CA GLY A 29 -6.92 14.76 5.52
C GLY A 29 -7.37 15.28 4.16
N ASP A 30 -7.33 16.59 3.97
CA ASP A 30 -7.59 17.29 2.69
C ASP A 30 -6.41 17.16 1.70
N ILE A 31 -5.76 16.00 1.67
CA ILE A 31 -4.67 15.69 0.74
C ILE A 31 -5.26 14.87 -0.41
N GLU A 32 -4.93 15.27 -1.64
CA GLU A 32 -5.35 14.55 -2.84
C GLU A 32 -4.82 13.10 -2.87
N GLU A 33 -5.69 12.16 -3.19
CA GLU A 33 -5.37 10.75 -3.36
C GLU A 33 -4.69 10.52 -4.72
N THR A 34 -3.37 10.62 -4.73
CA THR A 34 -2.53 10.18 -5.85
C THR A 34 -2.03 8.74 -5.62
N HIS A 35 -1.43 8.11 -6.64
CA HIS A 35 -0.80 6.80 -6.48
C HIS A 35 0.33 6.83 -5.45
N ASP A 36 1.22 7.82 -5.52
CA ASP A 36 2.35 7.95 -4.61
C ASP A 36 1.88 8.27 -3.19
N HIS A 37 0.85 9.11 -3.06
CA HIS A 37 0.22 9.33 -1.77
C HIS A 37 -0.36 8.05 -1.20
N LEU A 38 -1.15 7.31 -1.99
CA LEU A 38 -1.78 6.06 -1.55
C LEU A 38 -0.76 5.00 -1.12
N TYR A 39 0.38 4.90 -1.81
CA TYR A 39 1.43 3.93 -1.56
C TYR A 39 2.70 4.61 -1.04
N PHE A 40 2.69 4.84 0.28
CA PHE A 40 3.82 5.14 1.17
C PHE A 40 4.09 6.60 1.52
N GLU A 41 3.45 7.60 0.91
CA GLU A 41 3.44 8.96 1.49
C GLU A 41 2.25 9.18 2.44
N CYS A 42 1.16 8.42 2.29
CA CYS A 42 0.04 8.44 3.22
C CYS A 42 0.48 7.83 4.56
N PRO A 43 0.28 8.54 5.71
CA PRO A 43 0.69 8.05 7.03
C PRO A 43 0.18 6.66 7.38
N TYR A 44 -1.04 6.32 6.93
CA TYR A 44 -1.61 4.99 7.12
C TYR A 44 -0.80 3.90 6.39
N SER A 45 -0.57 4.11 5.09
CA SER A 45 0.17 3.17 4.24
C SER A 45 1.63 3.04 4.67
N GLN A 46 2.26 4.16 5.05
CA GLN A 46 3.62 4.21 5.53
C GLN A 46 3.76 3.41 6.84
N SER A 47 2.87 3.66 7.81
CA SER A 47 2.87 2.94 9.10
C SER A 47 2.68 1.43 8.91
N LEU A 48 1.79 1.03 8.00
CA LEU A 48 1.56 -0.38 7.70
C LEU A 48 2.83 -1.04 7.14
N TRP A 49 3.49 -0.38 6.18
CA TRP A 49 4.70 -0.94 5.58
C TRP A 49 5.88 -0.95 6.56
N THR A 50 6.06 0.11 7.36
CA THR A 50 7.06 0.14 8.44
C THR A 50 6.88 -1.04 9.40
N GLY A 51 5.66 -1.30 9.87
CA GLY A 51 5.40 -2.43 10.76
C GLY A 51 5.71 -3.80 10.14
N MET A 52 5.49 -3.96 8.83
CA MET A 52 5.85 -5.20 8.12
C MET A 52 7.37 -5.33 7.91
N LEU A 53 8.08 -4.24 7.64
CA LEU A 53 9.55 -4.25 7.57
C LEU A 53 10.15 -4.62 8.92
N GLU A 54 9.65 -4.05 10.02
CA GLU A 54 10.06 -4.39 11.38
C GLU A 54 9.81 -5.86 11.70
N TRP A 55 8.62 -6.39 11.35
CA TRP A 55 8.28 -7.80 11.51
C TRP A 55 9.24 -8.72 10.72
N LEU A 56 9.65 -8.31 9.52
CA LEU A 56 10.64 -9.01 8.70
C LEU A 56 12.10 -8.72 9.10
N SER A 57 12.33 -7.98 10.19
CA SER A 57 13.67 -7.58 10.67
C SER A 57 14.49 -6.71 9.68
N TYR A 58 13.82 -5.88 8.87
CA TYR A 58 14.45 -4.86 8.05
C TYR A 58 14.44 -3.51 8.78
N GLN A 59 15.63 -2.99 9.11
CA GLN A 59 15.79 -1.68 9.73
C GLN A 59 16.06 -0.61 8.66
N ARG A 60 15.01 -0.15 7.99
CA ARG A 60 15.09 0.98 7.06
C ARG A 60 13.85 1.86 7.14
N LYS A 61 14.01 3.11 6.70
CA LYS A 61 12.87 4.01 6.52
C LYS A 61 12.14 3.63 5.25
N VAL A 62 10.82 3.79 5.29
CA VAL A 62 9.96 3.68 4.11
C VAL A 62 10.19 4.92 3.26
N GLU A 63 10.47 4.70 1.98
CA GLU A 63 10.67 5.74 0.97
C GLU A 63 9.43 5.84 0.07
N ASN A 64 9.49 6.67 -0.98
CA ASN A 64 8.41 6.76 -1.95
C ASN A 64 8.25 5.45 -2.74
N TRP A 65 7.13 5.32 -3.46
CA TRP A 65 6.81 4.14 -4.25
C TRP A 65 7.94 3.69 -5.19
N GLU A 66 8.61 4.62 -5.86
CA GLU A 66 9.62 4.33 -6.88
C GLU A 66 10.89 3.74 -6.24
N ASP A 67 11.34 4.34 -5.13
CA ASP A 67 12.47 3.85 -4.35
C ASP A 67 12.19 2.47 -3.72
N GLU A 68 10.98 2.25 -3.20
CA GLU A 68 10.58 0.94 -2.67
C GLU A 68 10.60 -0.14 -3.75
N VAL A 69 10.02 0.14 -4.92
CA VAL A 69 10.02 -0.80 -6.05
C VAL A 69 11.43 -1.04 -6.56
N GLN A 70 12.27 -0.01 -6.65
CA GLN A 70 13.66 -0.15 -7.08
C GLN A 70 14.44 -1.02 -6.08
N TRP A 71 14.30 -0.76 -4.78
CA TRP A 71 14.94 -1.56 -3.73
C TRP A 71 14.55 -3.03 -3.80
N LEU A 72 13.25 -3.33 -3.97
CA LEU A 72 12.74 -4.70 -4.13
C LEU A 72 13.21 -5.35 -5.43
N SER A 73 13.40 -4.56 -6.49
CA SER A 73 13.81 -5.03 -7.82
C SER A 73 15.32 -5.25 -7.95
N THR A 74 16.13 -4.68 -7.06
CA THR A 74 17.61 -4.69 -7.17
C THR A 74 18.23 -6.09 -6.92
N ASP A 75 17.46 -7.19 -6.92
CA ASP A 75 18.05 -8.52 -6.84
C ASP A 75 17.18 -9.67 -7.37
N VAL A 76 16.72 -9.56 -8.62
CA VAL A 76 15.96 -10.64 -9.31
C VAL A 76 16.82 -11.91 -9.54
N ASN A 77 18.12 -11.89 -9.26
CA ASN A 77 19.03 -12.99 -9.59
C ASN A 77 19.57 -13.79 -8.39
N ASN A 78 19.31 -13.38 -7.14
CA ASN A 78 19.68 -14.16 -5.97
C ASN A 78 18.49 -15.00 -5.49
N ARG A 79 18.65 -16.33 -5.48
CA ARG A 79 17.72 -17.33 -4.89
C ARG A 79 17.62 -17.21 -3.36
N ASN A 80 17.58 -16.00 -2.82
CA ASN A 80 17.53 -15.71 -1.39
C ASN A 80 16.06 -15.75 -0.93
N PRO A 81 15.65 -16.76 -0.13
CA PRO A 81 14.28 -16.90 0.32
C PRO A 81 13.76 -15.68 1.10
N ARG A 82 14.64 -14.94 1.80
CA ARG A 82 14.25 -13.70 2.50
C ARG A 82 13.81 -12.60 1.54
N LYS A 83 14.49 -12.46 0.40
CA LYS A 83 14.13 -11.48 -0.63
C LYS A 83 12.83 -11.87 -1.34
N THR A 84 12.64 -13.17 -1.60
CA THR A 84 11.36 -13.68 -2.10
C THR A 84 10.22 -13.38 -1.13
N LEU A 85 10.39 -13.69 0.16
CA LEU A 85 9.40 -13.40 1.20
C LEU A 85 9.08 -11.90 1.27
N LEU A 86 10.10 -11.05 1.28
CA LEU A 86 9.92 -9.59 1.27
C LEU A 86 9.07 -9.12 0.08
N GLY A 87 9.33 -9.63 -1.13
CA GLY A 87 8.54 -9.31 -2.32
C GLY A 87 7.09 -9.78 -2.22
N VAL A 88 6.84 -10.96 -1.64
CA VAL A 88 5.48 -11.45 -1.38
C VAL A 88 4.75 -10.56 -0.38
N VAL A 89 5.38 -10.26 0.76
CA VAL A 89 4.78 -9.41 1.80
C VAL A 89 4.49 -8.01 1.25
N PHE A 90 5.40 -7.45 0.45
CA PHE A 90 5.14 -6.17 -0.24
C PHE A 90 3.90 -6.23 -1.12
N ALA A 91 3.75 -7.27 -1.94
CA ALA A 91 2.58 -7.44 -2.79
C ALA A 91 1.28 -7.58 -1.97
N VAL A 92 1.34 -8.29 -0.85
CA VAL A 92 0.21 -8.43 0.10
C VAL A 92 -0.14 -7.08 0.74
N VAL A 93 0.84 -6.30 1.20
CA VAL A 93 0.63 -4.97 1.79
C VAL A 93 -0.04 -4.03 0.79
N VAL A 94 0.47 -3.98 -0.44
CA VAL A 94 -0.11 -3.16 -1.51
C VAL A 94 -1.57 -3.57 -1.78
N TYR A 95 -1.86 -4.86 -1.77
CA TYR A 95 -3.24 -5.36 -1.92
C TYR A 95 -4.14 -4.94 -0.75
N HIS A 96 -3.66 -5.08 0.49
CA HIS A 96 -4.42 -4.70 1.68
C HIS A 96 -4.65 -3.18 1.79
N ILE A 97 -3.71 -2.35 1.35
CA ILE A 97 -3.90 -0.89 1.23
C ILE A 97 -5.04 -0.58 0.26
N TRP A 98 -5.02 -1.20 -0.92
CA TRP A 98 -6.07 -1.02 -1.93
C TRP A 98 -7.44 -1.50 -1.40
N MET A 99 -7.48 -2.65 -0.73
CA MET A 99 -8.69 -3.20 -0.12
C MET A 99 -9.24 -2.28 0.97
N GLU A 100 -8.42 -1.84 1.92
CA GLU A 100 -8.82 -0.89 2.96
C GLU A 100 -9.36 0.41 2.35
N ARG A 101 -8.66 0.98 1.36
CA ARG A 101 -9.09 2.18 0.67
C ARG A 101 -10.49 2.01 0.09
N ASN A 102 -10.77 0.87 -0.54
CA ASN A 102 -12.08 0.59 -1.13
C ASN A 102 -13.16 0.34 -0.06
N GLU A 103 -12.85 -0.40 1.00
CA GLU A 103 -13.76 -0.61 2.13
C GLU A 103 -14.17 0.73 2.79
N ARG A 104 -13.22 1.63 3.02
CA ARG A 104 -13.51 2.97 3.56
C ARG A 104 -14.40 3.78 2.64
N ARG A 105 -14.13 3.70 1.33
CA ARG A 105 -14.76 4.57 0.34
C ARG A 105 -16.16 4.13 -0.05
N PHE A 106 -16.43 2.83 -0.08
CA PHE A 106 -17.69 2.28 -0.61
C PHE A 106 -18.53 1.55 0.44
N GLN A 107 -17.94 1.16 1.57
CA GLN A 107 -18.62 0.38 2.60
C GLN A 107 -18.63 1.07 3.97
N ASN A 108 -18.01 2.26 4.08
CA ASN A 108 -17.86 3.01 5.32
C ASN A 108 -17.24 2.19 6.47
N GLN A 109 -16.40 1.20 6.13
CA GLN A 109 -15.67 0.38 7.10
C GLN A 109 -14.25 0.92 7.25
N ARG A 110 -13.77 1.06 8.49
CA ARG A 110 -12.42 1.56 8.78
C ARG A 110 -11.71 0.59 9.73
N ARG A 111 -10.53 0.12 9.34
CA ARG A 111 -9.66 -0.70 10.20
C ARG A 111 -8.38 0.03 10.51
N GLU A 112 -7.92 -0.09 11.75
CA GLU A 112 -6.63 0.46 12.14
C GLU A 112 -5.48 -0.30 11.48
N VAL A 113 -4.32 0.34 11.39
CA VAL A 113 -3.09 -0.28 10.86
C VAL A 113 -2.78 -1.59 11.60
N LYS A 114 -3.01 -1.63 12.91
CA LYS A 114 -2.75 -2.81 13.75
C LYS A 114 -3.63 -4.01 13.37
N ASP A 115 -4.90 -3.78 13.03
CA ASP A 115 -5.80 -4.85 12.64
C ASP A 115 -5.43 -5.39 11.26
N ARG A 116 -5.08 -4.49 10.32
CA ARG A 116 -4.58 -4.92 9.00
C ARG A 116 -3.25 -5.64 9.07
N ALA A 117 -2.33 -5.20 9.92
CA ALA A 117 -1.06 -5.88 10.14
C ALA A 117 -1.28 -7.31 10.64
N LYS A 118 -2.25 -7.54 11.55
CA LYS A 118 -2.61 -8.89 12.01
C LYS A 118 -3.18 -9.74 10.88
N ASP A 119 -4.10 -9.18 10.07
CA ASP A 119 -4.69 -9.89 8.93
C ASP A 119 -3.60 -10.36 7.93
N ILE A 120 -2.53 -9.57 7.74
CA ILE A 120 -1.41 -9.92 6.84
C ILE A 120 -0.52 -11.02 7.43
N VAL A 121 -0.25 -10.98 8.73
CA VAL A 121 0.64 -11.95 9.40
C VAL A 121 -0.03 -13.31 9.62
N MET A 122 -1.36 -13.36 9.66
CA MET A 122 -2.13 -14.58 9.94
C MET A 122 -2.56 -15.37 8.69
N GLN A 123 -2.24 -14.90 7.47
CA GLN A 123 -2.51 -15.60 6.20
C GLN A 123 -1.37 -16.58 5.84
#